data_AF-A0A166AK50-F1
#
_entry.id   AF-A0A166AK50-F1
#
_cell.length_a   1.000
_cell.length_b   1.000
_cell.length_c   1.000
_cell.angle_alpha   90.00
_cell.angle_beta   90.00
_cell.angle_gamma   90.00
#
_symmetry.space_group_name_H-M   'P 1'
#
loop_
_entity.id
_entity.type
_entity.pdbx_description
1 polymer ?
#
loop_
_entity_poly.entity_id
_entity_poly.type
_entity_poly.pdbx_seq_one_letter_code
_entity_poly.pdbx_strand_id
1 'polypeptide(L)'
;MRTKNRTTLFIDSKIMDTIKQIAINKDTTQTKIINDYLKQGIEKEPQKNKSKVKFIVKSGPSKNIDDIISSIKAPKEFDPVEAVKEIRTRKG
;
A
#
# COMPACT_ATOMS: atom_id res chain seq x y z
N MET A 1 1.90 10.77 0.16
CA MET A 1 3.13 10.10 0.63
C MET A 1 2.77 8.73 1.17
N ARG A 2 3.26 7.62 0.60
CA ARG A 2 3.20 6.32 1.31
C ARG A 2 4.42 6.20 2.21
N THR A 3 4.19 6.61 3.44
CA THR A 3 5.06 6.44 4.61
C THR A 3 5.22 4.95 4.90
N LYS A 4 6.45 4.54 5.24
CA LYS A 4 6.86 3.14 5.45
C LYS A 4 5.83 2.36 6.29
N ASN A 5 5.45 1.16 5.84
CA ASN A 5 4.58 0.27 6.62
C ASN A 5 5.42 -0.47 7.67
N ARG A 6 5.01 -0.40 8.94
CA ARG A 6 5.57 -1.28 9.98
C ARG A 6 4.97 -2.67 9.80
N THR A 7 5.82 -3.68 9.78
CA THR A 7 5.40 -5.07 9.61
C THR A 7 6.23 -5.98 10.50
N THR A 8 5.67 -7.14 10.81
CA THR A 8 6.33 -8.23 11.54
C THR A 8 6.48 -9.40 10.59
N LEU A 9 7.70 -9.94 10.50
CA LEU A 9 8.09 -11.02 9.59
C LEU A 9 8.96 -11.99 10.40
N PHE A 10 8.73 -13.28 10.19
CA PHE A 10 9.61 -14.33 10.69
C PHE A 10 10.73 -14.60 9.68
N ILE A 11 11.98 -14.45 10.11
CA ILE A 11 13.18 -14.74 9.32
C ILE A 11 13.99 -15.80 10.07
N ASP A 12 14.51 -16.79 9.34
CA ASP A 12 15.45 -17.76 9.89
C ASP A 12 16.65 -17.06 10.55
N SER A 13 17.10 -17.57 11.69
CA SER A 13 18.17 -16.94 12.48
C SER A 13 19.47 -16.82 11.71
N LYS A 14 19.85 -17.83 10.93
CA LYS A 14 21.09 -17.81 10.13
C LYS A 14 21.03 -16.78 9.02
N ILE A 15 19.86 -16.62 8.40
CA ILE A 15 19.64 -15.59 7.38
C ILE A 15 19.77 -14.21 8.02
N MET A 16 19.16 -13.99 9.18
CA MET A 16 19.22 -12.71 9.89
C MET A 16 20.66 -12.36 10.32
N ASP A 17 21.43 -13.32 10.82
CA ASP A 17 22.84 -13.10 11.19
C ASP A 17 23.72 -12.77 9.98
N THR A 18 23.46 -13.42 8.85
CA THR A 18 24.11 -13.09 7.57
C THR A 18 23.78 -11.65 7.15
N ILE A 19 22.51 -11.24 7.25
CA ILE A 19 22.08 -9.88 6.93
C ILE A 19 22.77 -8.85 7.83
N LYS A 20 22.93 -9.14 9.12
CA LYS A 20 23.67 -8.26 10.05
C LYS A 20 25.12 -8.06 9.63
N GLN A 21 25.82 -9.16 9.33
CA GLN A 21 27.21 -9.12 8.84
C GLN A 21 27.34 -8.30 7.56
N ILE A 22 26.45 -8.52 6.59
CA ILE A 22 26.43 -7.76 5.32
C ILE A 22 26.18 -6.26 5.58
N ALA A 23 25.27 -5.93 6.51
CA ALA A 23 24.97 -4.55 6.84
C ALA A 23 26.20 -3.84 7.45
N ILE A 24 26.93 -4.52 8.34
CA ILE A 24 28.20 -4.01 8.92
C ILE A 24 29.23 -3.78 7.81
N ASN A 25 29.46 -4.79 6.96
CA ASN A 25 30.47 -4.73 5.91
C ASN A 25 30.19 -3.63 4.86
N LYS A 26 28.93 -3.26 4.67
CA LYS A 26 28.48 -2.24 3.72
C LYS A 26 28.23 -0.87 4.35
N ASP A 27 28.56 -0.70 5.63
CA ASP A 27 28.28 0.50 6.42
C ASP A 27 26.82 0.99 6.23
N THR A 28 25.88 0.09 6.45
CA THR A 28 24.46 0.36 6.20
C THR A 28 23.52 -0.34 7.18
N THR A 29 22.22 -0.15 7.01
CA THR A 29 21.21 -0.69 7.92
C THR A 29 20.69 -2.05 7.46
N GLN A 30 20.39 -2.94 8.42
CA GLN A 30 19.74 -4.22 8.17
C GLN A 30 18.44 -4.05 7.37
N THR A 31 17.64 -3.04 7.71
CA THR A 31 16.40 -2.69 7.01
C THR A 31 16.64 -2.36 5.54
N LYS A 32 17.72 -1.66 5.19
CA LYS A 32 18.05 -1.36 3.80
C LYS A 32 18.40 -2.64 3.04
N ILE A 33 19.26 -3.48 3.62
CA ILE A 33 19.65 -4.78 3.03
C ILE A 33 18.43 -5.68 2.79
N ILE A 34 17.55 -5.81 3.79
CA ILE A 34 16.31 -6.60 3.69
C ILE A 34 15.46 -6.08 2.53
N ASN A 35 15.21 -4.77 2.46
CA ASN A 35 14.39 -4.18 1.40
C ASN A 35 15.00 -4.37 0.01
N ASP A 36 16.32 -4.21 -0.12
CA ASP A 36 17.00 -4.34 -1.42
C ASP A 36 16.98 -5.79 -1.92
N TYR A 37 17.14 -6.76 -1.02
CA TYR A 37 17.03 -8.18 -1.37
C TYR A 37 15.60 -8.60 -1.69
N LEU A 38 14.61 -8.12 -0.94
CA LEU A 38 13.19 -8.38 -1.25
C LEU A 38 12.81 -7.81 -2.62
N LYS A 39 13.27 -6.60 -2.98
CA LYS A 39 13.05 -6.03 -4.32
C LYS A 39 13.65 -6.90 -5.42
N GLN A 40 14.91 -7.31 -5.26
CA GLN A 40 15.58 -8.21 -6.22
C GLN A 40 14.86 -9.55 -6.35
N GLY A 41 14.36 -10.11 -5.24
CA GLY A 41 13.55 -11.33 -5.25
C GLY A 41 12.27 -11.17 -6.06
N ILE A 42 11.53 -10.07 -5.85
CA ILE A 42 10.31 -9.76 -6.60
C ILE A 42 10.59 -9.56 -8.10
N GLU A 43 11.68 -8.88 -8.45
CA GLU A 43 12.07 -8.65 -9.86
C GLU A 43 12.44 -9.95 -10.59
N LYS A 44 13.02 -10.90 -9.88
CA LYS A 44 13.43 -12.21 -10.42
C LYS A 44 12.33 -13.26 -10.38
N GLU A 45 11.16 -12.94 -9.84
CA GLU A 45 10.06 -13.90 -9.69
C GLU A 45 9.52 -14.30 -11.07
N PRO A 46 9.67 -15.57 -11.49
CA PRO A 46 9.33 -16.00 -12.85
C PRO A 46 7.82 -16.00 -13.08
N GLN A 47 7.05 -16.22 -12.02
CA GLN A 47 5.61 -16.09 -12.04
C GLN A 47 5.23 -14.66 -11.69
N LYS A 48 5.26 -13.75 -12.69
CA LYS A 48 4.60 -12.45 -12.56
C LYS A 48 3.19 -12.71 -12.04
N ASN A 49 2.96 -12.36 -10.79
CA ASN A 49 1.73 -12.61 -10.08
C ASN A 49 0.56 -12.17 -10.98
N LYS A 50 -0.34 -13.09 -11.35
CA LYS A 50 -1.48 -12.82 -12.26
C LYS A 50 -2.44 -11.76 -11.68
N SER A 51 -2.24 -11.34 -10.44
CA SER A 51 -2.78 -10.10 -9.91
C SER A 51 -2.14 -8.93 -10.65
N LYS A 52 -2.84 -8.39 -11.66
CA LYS A 52 -2.51 -7.19 -12.44
C LYS A 52 -1.74 -6.14 -11.61
N VAL A 53 -0.42 -6.25 -11.60
CA VAL A 53 0.46 -5.23 -11.04
C VAL A 53 0.48 -4.09 -12.06
N LYS A 54 -0.58 -3.28 -12.08
CA LYS A 54 -0.64 -2.00 -12.82
C LYS A 54 0.34 -0.95 -12.24
N PHE A 55 1.32 -1.34 -11.44
CA PHE A 55 2.13 -0.42 -10.65
C PHE A 55 3.62 -0.40 -10.99
N ILE A 56 4.09 -1.19 -11.96
CA ILE A 56 5.51 -1.17 -12.33
C ILE A 56 5.70 -1.16 -13.85
N VAL A 57 4.98 -0.31 -14.57
CA VAL A 57 5.46 0.17 -15.88
C VAL A 57 5.03 1.63 -16.04
N LYS A 58 6.00 2.55 -16.03
CA LYS A 58 5.78 3.90 -16.53
C LYS A 58 5.65 3.80 -18.06
N SER A 59 4.45 4.00 -18.60
CA SER A 59 4.25 4.21 -20.04
C SER A 59 3.07 5.16 -20.31
N GLY A 60 3.38 6.41 -20.63
CA GLY A 60 2.63 7.28 -21.56
C GLY A 60 1.22 7.78 -21.17
N PRO A 61 0.81 8.97 -21.64
CA PRO A 61 -0.43 9.62 -21.23
C PRO A 61 -1.63 9.10 -22.03
N SER A 62 -2.68 8.67 -21.32
CA SER A 62 -4.10 8.82 -21.65
C SER A 62 -4.90 7.63 -21.12
N LYS A 63 -5.58 7.86 -19.99
CA LYS A 63 -6.94 7.39 -19.68
C LYS A 63 -7.29 8.04 -18.34
N ASN A 64 -8.24 8.97 -18.42
CA ASN A 64 -8.57 9.93 -17.38
C ASN A 64 -8.93 9.25 -16.05
N ILE A 65 -8.42 9.84 -14.98
CA ILE A 65 -8.59 9.38 -13.59
C ILE A 65 -10.05 9.60 -13.13
N ASP A 66 -10.77 10.51 -13.78
CA ASP A 66 -12.15 10.91 -13.41
C ASP A 66 -13.18 9.78 -13.55
N ASP A 67 -13.01 8.86 -14.50
CA ASP A 67 -13.91 7.70 -14.67
C ASP A 67 -13.82 6.71 -13.49
N ILE A 68 -12.65 6.63 -12.86
CA ILE A 68 -12.41 5.75 -11.72
C ILE A 68 -13.00 6.35 -10.44
N ILE A 69 -12.95 7.68 -10.29
CA ILE A 69 -13.47 8.39 -9.11
C ILE A 69 -15.00 8.33 -9.07
N SER A 70 -15.67 8.49 -10.22
CA SER A 70 -17.15 8.36 -10.36
C SER A 70 -17.70 7.00 -9.91
N SER A 71 -16.91 5.94 -10.11
CA SER A 71 -17.32 4.56 -9.81
C SER A 71 -17.19 4.19 -8.32
N ILE A 72 -16.46 4.98 -7.53
CA ILE A 72 -16.36 4.84 -6.07
C ILE A 72 -17.41 5.76 -5.45
N LYS A 73 -18.67 5.54 -5.84
CA LYS A 73 -19.83 6.27 -5.33
C LYS A 73 -19.98 5.93 -3.85
N ALA A 74 -19.57 6.83 -2.97
CA ALA A 74 -19.79 6.71 -1.54
C ALA A 74 -21.29 6.55 -1.25
N PRO A 75 -21.70 5.73 -0.26
CA PRO A 75 -23.08 5.76 0.23
C PRO A 75 -23.40 7.17 0.73
N LYS A 76 -24.62 7.65 0.43
CA LYS A 76 -25.08 9.02 0.71
C LYS A 76 -24.66 9.51 2.10
N GLU A 77 -24.10 10.71 2.15
CA GLU A 77 -23.73 11.38 3.39
C GLU A 77 -24.97 11.59 4.27
N PHE A 78 -24.84 11.30 5.57
CA PHE A 78 -25.89 11.53 6.56
C PHE A 78 -25.91 13.01 6.92
N ASP A 79 -27.01 13.71 6.61
CA ASP A 79 -27.23 15.11 7.01
C ASP A 79 -27.91 15.17 8.40
N PRO A 80 -27.17 15.51 9.47
CA PRO A 80 -27.74 15.59 10.81
C PRO A 80 -28.75 16.73 10.97
N VAL A 81 -28.68 17.79 10.16
CA VAL A 81 -29.62 18.93 10.24
C VAL A 81 -30.99 18.53 9.70
N GLU A 82 -31.00 17.76 8.61
CA GLU A 82 -32.24 17.21 8.04
C GLU A 82 -32.88 16.20 9.00
N ALA A 83 -32.08 15.33 9.62
CA ALA A 83 -32.54 14.38 10.63
C ALA A 83 -33.17 15.07 11.86
N VAL A 84 -32.60 16.18 12.33
CA VAL A 84 -33.16 16.95 13.46
C VAL A 84 -34.46 17.68 13.07
N LYS A 85 -34.55 18.19 11.83
CA LYS A 85 -35.79 18.81 11.33
C LYS A 85 -36.94 17.81 11.25
N GLU A 86 -36.68 16.58 10.79
CA GLU A 86 -37.69 15.53 10.69
C GLU A 86 -38.26 15.12 12.05
N ILE A 87 -37.43 15.09 13.10
CA ILE A 87 -37.88 14.83 14.48
C ILE A 87 -38.74 15.98 15.01
N ARG A 88 -38.40 17.22 14.67
CA ARG A 88 -39.11 18.42 15.14
C ARG A 88 -40.50 18.56 14.52
N THR A 89 -40.68 18.19 13.25
CA THR A 89 -41.98 18.26 12.57
C THR A 89 -42.94 17.13 12.94
N ARG A 90 -42.46 15.98 13.45
CA ARG A 90 -43.33 14.88 13.92
C ARG A 90 -43.93 15.07 15.32
N LYS A 91 -43.45 16.04 16.10
CA LYS A 91 -43.97 16.37 17.44
C LYS A 91 -44.69 17.73 17.51
N GLY A 92 -45.00 18.33 16.36
CA GLY A 92 -45.84 19.52 16.23
C GLY A 92 -47.23 19.16 15.73
#